data_AF-A0A318F220-F1
#
_entry.id   AF-A0A318F220-F1
#
_cell.length_a   1.000
_cell.length_b   1.000
_cell.length_c   1.000
_cell.angle_alpha   90.00
_cell.angle_beta   90.00
_cell.angle_gamma   90.00
#
_symmetry.space_group_name_H-M   'P 1'
#
loop_
_entity.id
_entity.type
_entity.pdbx_description
1 polymer ?
#
loop_
_entity_poly.entity_id
_entity_poly.type
_entity_poly.pdbx_seq_one_letter_code
_entity_poly.pdbx_strand_id
1 'polypeptide(L)' 'MTIIAAYYYNEGKRVREIRLDEHVELNENRSGFCWIALSEPTADELSAIQTTYNLHPLAIDNAM' A
#
# COMPACT_ATOMS: atom_id res chain seq x y z
N MET A 1 10.25 10.60 4.33
CA MET A 1 8.81 10.29 4.43
C MET A 1 8.21 10.66 3.10
N THR A 2 8.03 9.63 2.31
CA THR A 2 8.08 9.72 0.85
C THR A 2 6.75 9.33 0.20
N ILE A 3 5.75 9.19 1.07
CA ILE A 3 4.38 8.79 0.79
C ILE A 3 3.62 10.04 0.38
N ILE A 4 3.11 10.02 -0.85
CA ILE A 4 2.25 11.09 -1.37
C ILE A 4 0.79 10.84 -0.98
N ALA A 5 0.37 9.57 -0.96
CA ALA A 5 -0.99 9.18 -0.67
C ALA A 5 -1.05 7.72 -0.19
N ALA A 6 -1.93 7.42 0.77
CA ALA A 6 -2.27 6.07 1.17
C ALA A 6 -3.75 6.02 1.53
N TYR A 7 -4.56 5.38 0.68
CA TYR A 7 -6.02 5.36 0.84
C TYR A 7 -6.60 3.98 0.59
N TYR A 8 -7.65 3.66 1.35
CA TYR A 8 -8.51 2.52 1.08
C TYR A 8 -9.64 2.94 0.14
N TYR A 9 -9.80 2.18 -0.92
CA TYR A 9 -10.91 2.27 -1.86
C TYR A 9 -11.83 1.07 -1.68
N ASN A 10 -13.13 1.30 -1.78
CA ASN A 10 -14.13 0.25 -1.86
C ASN A 10 -15.18 0.65 -2.89
N GLU A 11 -15.55 -0.29 -3.77
CA GLU A 11 -16.53 -0.04 -4.85
C GLU A 11 -16.18 1.21 -5.70
N GLY A 12 -14.88 1.42 -5.95
CA GLY A 12 -14.37 2.56 -6.72
C GLY A 12 -14.39 3.90 -6.00
N LYS A 13 -14.74 3.96 -4.71
CA LYS A 13 -14.79 5.20 -3.92
C LYS A 13 -13.69 5.22 -2.87
N ARG A 14 -13.07 6.40 -2.68
CA ARG A 14 -12.12 6.65 -1.59
C ARG A 14 -12.87 6.67 -0.26
N VAL A 15 -12.60 5.69 0.60
CA VAL A 15 -13.30 5.54 1.88
C VAL A 15 -12.57 6.29 2.99
N ARG A 16 -11.26 6.06 3.15
CA ARG A 16 -10.44 6.67 4.19
C ARG A 16 -8.96 6.62 3.85
N GLU A 17 -8.19 7.46 4.55
CA GLU A 17 -6.74 7.34 4.60
C GLU A 17 -6.35 6.09 5.43
N ILE A 18 -5.24 5.48 5.06
CA ILE A 18 -4.68 4.31 5.73
C ILE A 18 -3.23 4.55 6.07
N ARG A 19 -2.73 3.86 7.10
CA ARG A 19 -1.31 3.87 7.41
C ARG A 19 -0.60 2.75 6.64
N LEU A 20 0.69 2.92 6.34
CA LEU A 20 1.50 1.88 5.67
C LEU A 20 1.70 0.61 6.49
N ASP A 21 1.63 0.72 7.82
CA ASP A 21 1.75 -0.36 8.78
C ASP A 21 0.38 -0.99 9.13
N GLU A 22 -0.69 -0.52 8.49
CA GLU A 22 -2.04 -0.99 8.73
C GLU A 22 -2.44 -2.05 7.71
N HIS A 23 -2.83 -3.22 8.22
CA HIS A 23 -3.46 -4.25 7.42
C HIS A 23 -4.95 -3.95 7.27
N VAL A 24 -5.41 -3.74 6.03
CA VAL A 24 -6.82 -3.54 5.73
C VAL A 24 -7.46 -4.86 5.34
N GLU A 25 -8.50 -5.27 6.05
CA GLU A 25 -9.30 -6.42 5.67
C GLU A 25 -10.15 -6.09 4.44
N LEU A 26 -9.99 -6.90 3.39
CA LEU A 26 -10.79 -6.78 2.19
C LEU A 26 -12.19 -7.35 2.43
N ASN A 27 -13.20 -6.68 1.90
CA ASN A 27 -14.56 -7.19 1.93
C ASN A 27 -14.71 -8.47 1.10
N GLU A 28 -15.71 -9.29 1.43
CA GLU A 28 -15.98 -10.57 0.74
C GLU A 28 -16.16 -10.40 -0.78
N ASN A 29 -16.69 -9.25 -1.20
CA ASN A 29 -16.90 -8.89 -2.61
C ASN A 29 -15.62 -8.58 -3.37
N ARG A 30 -14.45 -8.53 -2.69
CA ARG A 30 -13.13 -8.19 -3.25
C ARG A 30 -13.11 -6.88 -4.06
N SER A 31 -14.03 -5.97 -3.76
CA SER A 31 -14.12 -4.64 -4.38
C SER A 31 -13.26 -3.61 -3.65
N GLY A 32 -12.73 -3.99 -2.48
CA GLY A 32 -11.77 -3.23 -1.72
C GLY A 32 -10.35 -3.33 -2.28
N PHE A 33 -9.60 -2.23 -2.28
CA PHE A 33 -8.15 -2.23 -2.51
C PHE A 33 -7.48 -1.04 -1.81
N CYS A 34 -6.21 -1.22 -1.46
CA CYS A 34 -5.38 -0.13 -0.94
C CYS A 34 -4.59 0.50 -2.10
N TRP A 35 -4.64 1.83 -2.19
CA TRP A 35 -3.83 2.58 -3.14
C TRP A 35 -2.81 3.41 -2.38
N ILE A 36 -1.53 3.11 -2.61
CA ILE A 36 -0.39 3.76 -1.99
C ILE A 36 0.46 4.38 -3.10
N ALA A 37 0.72 5.67 -3.02
CA ALA A 37 1.58 6.41 -3.93
C ALA A 37 2.85 6.86 -3.19
N LEU A 38 4.00 6.52 -3.76
CA LEU A 38 5.33 6.83 -3.25
C LEU A 38 6.10 7.65 -4.30
N SER A 39 6.99 8.55 -3.88
CA SER A 39 7.83 9.33 -4.79
C SER A 39 9.27 9.37 -4.33
N GLU A 40 10.14 8.57 -4.94
CA GLU A 40 11.54 8.37 -4.52
C GLU A 40 11.68 7.66 -3.14
N PRO A 41 10.89 6.60 -2.84
CA PRO A 41 10.92 5.95 -1.54
C PRO A 41 12.29 5.36 -1.22
N THR A 42 12.66 5.34 0.05
CA THR A 42 13.89 4.68 0.47
C THR A 42 13.72 3.16 0.49
N ALA A 43 14.82 2.41 0.45
CA ALA A 43 14.80 0.96 0.56
C ALA A 43 14.13 0.47 1.87
N ASP A 44 14.32 1.20 2.97
CA ASP A 44 13.69 0.88 4.26
C ASP A 44 12.16 1.07 4.22
N GLU A 45 11.68 2.14 3.57
CA GLU A 45 10.24 2.39 3.39
C GLU A 45 9.61 1.30 2.50
N LEU A 46 10.29 0.90 1.42
CA LEU A 46 9.84 -0.20 0.57
C LEU A 46 9.81 -1.54 1.31
N SER A 47 10.81 -1.84 2.15
CA SER A 47 10.87 -3.07 2.95
C SER A 47 9.76 -3.14 4.00
N ALA A 48 9.40 -2.01 4.61
CA ALA A 48 8.27 -1.92 5.53
C ALA A 48 6.95 -2.26 4.82
N ILE A 49 6.71 -1.68 3.63
CA ILE A 49 5.51 -1.96 2.82
C ILE A 49 5.49 -3.41 2.35
N GLN A 50 6.65 -3.95 1.97
CA GLN A 50 6.80 -5.36 1.61
C GLN A 50 6.30 -6.27 2.73
N THR A 51 6.70 -5.98 3.96
CA THR A 51 6.33 -6.78 5.13
C THR A 51 4.85 -6.63 5.46
N THR A 52 4.32 -5.40 5.48
CA THR A 52 2.91 -5.16 5.84
C THR A 52 1.93 -5.77 4.85
N TYR A 53 2.20 -5.66 3.55
CA TYR A 53 1.31 -6.15 2.49
C TYR A 53 1.75 -7.47 1.88
N ASN A 54 2.77 -8.11 2.46
CA ASN A 54 3.36 -9.36 2.01
C ASN A 54 3.68 -9.36 0.50
N LEU A 55 4.29 -8.27 0.03
CA LEU A 55 4.61 -8.09 -1.38
C LEU A 55 5.75 -9.02 -1.80
N HIS A 56 5.66 -9.50 -3.04
CA HIS A 56 6.70 -10.34 -3.61
C HIS A 56 8.05 -9.58 -3.67
N PRO A 57 9.21 -10.21 -3.38
CA PRO A 57 10.52 -9.55 -3.42
C PRO A 57 10.82 -8.81 -4.73
N LEU A 58 10.45 -9.40 -5.87
CA LEU A 58 10.59 -8.74 -7.18
C LEU A 58 9.80 -7.42 -7.30
N ALA A 59 8.75 -7.19 -6.51
CA ALA A 59 8.03 -5.91 -6.51
C ALA A 59 8.87 -4.80 -5.87
N ILE A 60 9.75 -5.15 -4.92
CA ILE A 60 10.67 -4.22 -4.28
C ILE A 60 11.87 -3.95 -5.17
N ASP A 61 12.47 -4.99 -5.75
CA ASP A 61 13.62 -4.86 -6.64
C ASP A 61 13.34 -3.99 -7.87
N ASN A 62 12.11 -4.00 -8.40
CA ASN A 62 11.71 -3.13 -9.52
C ASN A 62 11.43 -1.67 -9.11
N ALA A 63 11.26 -1.40 -7.81
CA ALA A 63 10.90 -0.08 -7.30
C ALA A 63 12.11 0.70 -6.74
N MET A 64 13.27 0.04 -6.57
CA MET A 64 14.56 0.66 -6.26
C MET A 64 15.24 1.22 -7.50
#